data_AF-A0A2D4QWF8-F1
#
_entry.id   AF-A0A2D4QWF8-F1
#
_cell.length_a   1.000
_cell.length_b   1.000
_cell.length_c   1.000
_cell.angle_alpha   90.00
_cell.angle_beta   90.00
_cell.angle_gamma   90.00
#
_symmetry.space_group_name_H-M   'P 1'
#
loop_
_entity.id
_entity.type
_entity.pdbx_description
1 polymer ?
#
loop_
_entity_poly.entity_id
_entity_poly.type
_entity_poly.pdbx_seq_one_letter_code
_entity_poly.pdbx_strand_id
1 'polypeptide(L)'
;MVGKFPDEVNRVIVRKHSCNCKYCLNPSHYYYGTMADVRLETNQRKGDSLTPEVVEKIRTADQWLSSKEISRRLKIPYQRVRKIRVGITFDSQQKKDQPFTLNEGWEKLDAVLQQLSSSHPDEVRRYELDYHMTNKKECPWHRHGTKEHKGRFGHMGECLDCLEELKKGRCTVDVTQFDYRWYWTVKRFWDQVDVRGPDECWPWLGATKKGGTESVAYCPSPVHAGATQSAMRVAFWLSRGFVGKYRIHTKKGCEKFCCNPLHLEARGLDDALEPSKIETIQLNYVNIFSHFKEASAKTGDGGGQQQPPP
;
A
#
# COMPACT_ATOMS: atom_id res chain seq x y z
N MET A 1 -19.77 3.35 2.52
CA MET A 1 -20.15 2.31 3.51
C MET A 1 -19.07 2.17 4.58
N VAL A 2 -18.33 3.24 4.90
CA VAL A 2 -17.35 3.21 5.99
C VAL A 2 -18.09 3.39 7.32
N GLY A 3 -17.86 2.49 8.27
CA GLY A 3 -18.49 2.52 9.60
C GLY A 3 -20.02 2.48 9.57
N LYS A 4 -20.61 1.72 8.63
CA LYS A 4 -22.02 1.34 8.63
C LYS A 4 -22.07 -0.18 8.57
N PHE A 5 -22.91 -0.80 9.38
CA PHE A 5 -23.07 -2.25 9.46
C PHE A 5 -24.51 -2.63 9.14
N PRO A 6 -24.76 -3.84 8.63
CA PRO A 6 -26.11 -4.31 8.41
C PRO A 6 -26.85 -4.42 9.75
N ASP A 7 -28.12 -4.03 9.77
CA ASP A 7 -29.04 -4.24 10.90
C ASP A 7 -30.14 -5.25 10.49
N GLU A 8 -31.02 -5.62 11.43
CA GLU A 8 -32.07 -6.62 11.20
C GLU A 8 -33.01 -6.28 10.03
N VAL A 9 -33.19 -4.97 9.75
CA VAL A 9 -34.07 -4.47 8.69
C VAL A 9 -33.28 -4.24 7.39
N ASN A 10 -32.08 -3.68 7.50
CA ASN A 10 -31.23 -3.20 6.41
C ASN A 10 -30.06 -4.16 6.16
N ARG A 11 -30.38 -5.40 5.81
CA ARG A 11 -29.39 -6.47 5.59
C ARG A 11 -28.82 -6.54 4.17
N VAL A 12 -29.30 -5.70 3.25
CA VAL A 12 -28.99 -5.80 1.81
C VAL A 12 -28.03 -4.69 1.40
N ILE A 13 -26.98 -5.03 0.65
CA ILE A 13 -26.09 -4.03 0.05
C ILE A 13 -26.77 -3.42 -1.18
N VAL A 14 -27.05 -2.12 -1.11
CA VAL A 14 -27.72 -1.37 -2.16
C VAL A 14 -26.74 -0.40 -2.80
N ARG A 15 -26.68 -0.41 -4.14
CA ARG A 15 -25.83 0.48 -4.93
C ARG A 15 -26.61 1.70 -5.41
N LYS A 16 -26.14 2.91 -5.08
CA LYS A 16 -26.74 4.19 -5.49
C LYS A 16 -26.81 4.34 -7.02
N HIS A 17 -27.93 4.82 -7.54
CA HIS A 17 -28.18 5.05 -8.97
C HIS A 17 -27.26 6.11 -9.56
N SER A 18 -26.76 7.05 -8.74
CA SER A 18 -25.81 8.09 -9.16
C SER A 18 -24.49 7.54 -9.74
N CYS A 19 -24.17 6.27 -9.49
CA CYS A 19 -23.00 5.62 -10.07
C CYS A 19 -23.40 4.77 -11.29
N ASN A 20 -22.75 5.02 -12.43
CA ASN A 20 -22.95 4.28 -13.70
C ASN A 20 -21.85 3.22 -14.00
N CYS A 21 -20.79 3.11 -13.19
CA CYS A 21 -19.69 2.17 -13.44
C CYS A 21 -20.10 0.69 -13.27
N LYS A 22 -19.93 -0.18 -14.27
CA LYS A 22 -20.36 -1.59 -14.18
C LYS A 22 -19.75 -2.37 -13.00
N TYR A 23 -18.50 -2.07 -12.66
CA TYR A 23 -17.72 -2.77 -11.62
C TYR A 23 -17.28 -1.82 -10.50
N CYS A 24 -18.21 -1.01 -9.98
CA CYS A 24 -17.87 -0.06 -8.93
C CYS A 24 -17.47 -0.80 -7.64
N LEU A 25 -16.33 -0.44 -7.06
CA LEU A 25 -15.90 -0.92 -5.74
C LEU A 25 -15.83 0.21 -4.71
N ASN A 26 -16.20 1.44 -5.08
CA ASN A 26 -16.15 2.59 -4.19
C ASN A 26 -17.21 2.43 -3.08
N PRO A 27 -16.82 2.25 -1.80
CA PRO A 27 -17.77 2.03 -0.71
C PRO A 27 -18.79 3.16 -0.57
N SER A 28 -18.47 4.41 -0.94
CA SER A 28 -19.38 5.56 -0.83
C SER A 28 -20.59 5.49 -1.77
N HIS A 29 -20.52 4.64 -2.81
CA HIS A 29 -21.64 4.36 -3.73
C HIS A 29 -22.57 3.25 -3.24
N TYR A 30 -22.31 2.70 -2.04
CA TYR A 30 -23.10 1.63 -1.44
C TYR A 30 -23.64 2.06 -0.07
N TYR A 31 -24.83 1.56 0.26
CA TYR A 31 -25.43 1.65 1.58
C TYR A 31 -26.15 0.35 1.93
N TYR A 32 -26.37 0.12 3.23
CA TYR A 32 -27.17 -0.99 3.72
C TYR A 32 -28.64 -0.58 3.72
N GLY A 33 -29.48 -1.38 3.07
CA GLY A 33 -30.91 -1.13 2.91
C GLY A 33 -31.68 -2.43 2.70
N THR A 34 -32.84 -2.33 2.07
CA THR A 34 -33.77 -3.43 1.83
C THR A 34 -33.81 -3.88 0.37
N MET A 35 -34.50 -4.97 0.08
CA MET A 35 -34.78 -5.38 -1.31
C MET A 35 -35.65 -4.36 -2.07
N ALA A 36 -36.46 -3.57 -1.35
CA ALA A 36 -37.24 -2.49 -1.95
C ALA A 36 -36.32 -1.36 -2.45
N ASP A 37 -35.24 -1.07 -1.71
CA ASP A 37 -34.24 -0.06 -2.06
C ASP A 37 -33.42 -0.45 -3.29
N VAL A 38 -33.01 -1.72 -3.41
CA VAL A 38 -32.35 -2.25 -4.63
C VAL A 38 -33.22 -2.01 -5.85
N ARG A 39 -34.52 -2.28 -5.73
CA ARG A 39 -35.49 -2.09 -6.80
C ARG A 39 -35.65 -0.61 -7.15
N LEU A 40 -35.72 0.26 -6.14
CA LEU A 40 -35.82 1.71 -6.33
C LEU A 40 -34.60 2.25 -7.10
N GLU A 41 -33.38 1.93 -6.65
CA GLU A 41 -32.14 2.39 -7.26
C GLU A 41 -31.98 1.84 -8.69
N THR A 42 -32.40 0.59 -8.94
CA THR A 42 -32.40 -0.01 -10.28
C THR A 42 -33.39 0.68 -11.21
N ASN A 43 -34.58 1.01 -10.71
CA ASN A 43 -35.60 1.71 -11.48
C ASN A 43 -35.17 3.15 -11.82
N GLN A 44 -34.56 3.86 -10.87
CA GLN A 44 -34.04 5.21 -11.11
C GLN A 44 -32.94 5.21 -12.18
N ARG A 45 -32.04 4.21 -12.22
CA ARG A 45 -31.07 4.06 -13.32
C ARG A 45 -31.71 3.85 -14.69
N LYS A 46 -32.91 3.26 -14.74
CA LYS A 46 -33.67 3.05 -15.98
C LYS A 46 -34.55 4.25 -16.35
N GLY A 47 -34.47 5.35 -15.62
CA GLY A 47 -35.26 6.56 -15.88
C GLY A 47 -36.72 6.45 -15.44
N ASP A 48 -37.02 5.64 -14.42
CA ASP A 48 -38.37 5.50 -13.88
C ASP A 48 -38.89 6.85 -13.34
N SER A 49 -40.15 7.17 -13.64
CA SER A 49 -40.81 8.42 -13.23
C SER A 49 -41.17 8.48 -11.74
N LEU A 50 -41.03 7.36 -11.03
CA LEU A 50 -41.30 7.28 -9.60
C LEU A 50 -40.09 7.75 -8.77
N THR A 51 -39.99 9.07 -8.59
CA THR A 51 -39.00 9.66 -7.68
C THR A 51 -39.45 9.56 -6.22
N PRO A 52 -38.53 9.66 -5.23
CA PRO A 52 -38.90 9.65 -3.81
C PRO A 52 -39.89 10.76 -3.44
N GLU A 53 -39.80 11.93 -4.07
CA GLU A 53 -40.72 13.05 -3.88
C GLU A 53 -42.14 12.72 -4.35
N VAL A 54 -42.25 11.98 -5.45
CA VAL A 54 -43.53 11.52 -5.98
C VAL A 54 -44.16 10.45 -5.08
N VAL A 55 -43.34 9.55 -4.51
CA VAL A 55 -43.80 8.59 -3.50
C VAL A 55 -44.34 9.31 -2.27
N GLU A 56 -43.63 10.35 -1.80
CA GLU A 56 -44.06 11.14 -0.65
C GLU A 56 -45.38 11.89 -0.93
N LYS A 57 -45.53 12.46 -2.12
CA LYS A 57 -46.80 13.07 -2.57
C LYS A 57 -47.96 12.06 -2.62
N ILE A 58 -47.70 10.79 -2.92
CA ILE A 58 -48.74 9.74 -2.90
C ILE A 58 -49.11 9.37 -1.45
N ARG A 59 -48.14 9.39 -0.53
CA ARG A 59 -48.35 9.08 0.89
C ARG A 59 -49.09 10.20 1.63
N THR A 60 -48.77 11.45 1.31
CA THR A 60 -49.36 12.65 1.93
C THR A 60 -50.62 13.14 1.23
N ALA A 61 -51.01 12.55 0.09
CA ALA A 61 -52.27 12.87 -0.58
C ALA A 61 -53.47 12.63 0.34
N ASP A 62 -54.44 13.55 0.30
CA ASP A 62 -55.63 13.49 1.14
C ASP A 62 -56.29 12.10 1.14
N GLN A 63 -56.69 11.62 2.31
CA GLN A 63 -57.33 10.30 2.47
C GLN A 63 -58.56 10.12 1.57
N TRP A 64 -59.27 11.22 1.30
CA TRP A 64 -60.48 11.30 0.48
C TRP A 64 -60.23 11.07 -1.02
N LEU A 65 -58.99 11.22 -1.49
CA LEU A 65 -58.63 10.97 -2.88
C LEU A 65 -58.51 9.47 -3.14
N SER A 66 -59.22 8.98 -4.16
CA SER A 66 -59.08 7.59 -4.59
C SER A 66 -57.71 7.35 -5.24
N SER A 67 -57.16 6.14 -5.10
CA SER A 67 -55.91 5.76 -5.76
C SER A 67 -55.97 5.88 -7.29
N LYS A 68 -57.18 5.86 -7.87
CA LYS A 68 -57.43 6.07 -9.31
C LYS A 68 -57.33 7.55 -9.70
N GLU A 69 -57.71 8.45 -8.80
CA GLU A 69 -57.58 9.89 -8.99
C GLU A 69 -56.12 10.34 -8.86
N ILE A 70 -55.40 9.84 -7.85
CA ILE A 70 -53.97 10.08 -7.66
C ILE A 70 -53.16 9.58 -8.87
N SER A 71 -53.52 8.39 -9.38
CA SER A 71 -52.92 7.81 -10.59
C SER A 71 -53.06 8.72 -11.82
N ARG A 72 -54.24 9.32 -12.03
CA ARG A 72 -54.47 10.27 -13.14
C ARG A 72 -53.67 11.56 -12.97
N ARG A 73 -53.69 12.15 -11.77
CA ARG A 73 -53.02 13.43 -11.48
C ARG A 73 -51.51 13.35 -11.62
N LEU A 74 -50.90 12.29 -11.11
CA LEU A 74 -49.45 12.10 -11.12
C LEU A 74 -48.94 11.34 -12.34
N LYS A 75 -49.83 10.90 -13.25
CA LYS A 75 -49.51 10.08 -14.43
C LYS A 75 -48.71 8.81 -14.08
N ILE A 76 -49.12 8.12 -13.01
CA ILE A 76 -48.47 6.91 -12.50
C ILE A 76 -49.46 5.74 -12.59
N PRO A 77 -49.02 4.53 -12.98
CA PRO A 77 -49.91 3.37 -13.02
C PRO A 77 -50.64 3.10 -11.69
N TYR A 78 -51.96 2.91 -11.75
CA TYR A 78 -52.84 2.69 -10.59
C TYR A 78 -52.30 1.64 -9.60
N GLN A 79 -51.79 0.52 -10.12
CA GLN A 79 -51.25 -0.57 -9.29
C GLN A 79 -50.05 -0.14 -8.45
N ARG A 80 -49.24 0.82 -8.93
CA ARG A 80 -48.11 1.37 -8.17
C ARG A 80 -48.61 2.30 -7.06
N VAL A 81 -49.55 3.18 -7.37
CA VAL A 81 -50.19 4.07 -6.38
C VAL A 81 -50.85 3.27 -5.26
N ARG A 82 -51.57 2.19 -5.60
CA ARG A 82 -52.20 1.30 -4.62
C ARG A 82 -51.17 0.64 -3.71
N LYS A 83 -50.08 0.10 -4.26
CA LYS A 83 -49.02 -0.54 -3.46
C LYS A 83 -48.30 0.43 -2.53
N ILE A 84 -48.11 1.68 -2.95
CA ILE A 84 -47.51 2.73 -2.13
C ILE A 84 -48.44 3.11 -0.95
N ARG A 85 -49.74 3.29 -1.18
CA ARG A 85 -50.70 3.62 -0.11
C ARG A 85 -50.88 2.51 0.92
N VAL A 86 -50.80 1.25 0.51
CA VAL A 86 -50.94 0.09 1.42
C VAL A 86 -49.62 -0.20 2.17
N GLY A 87 -48.58 0.59 1.96
CA GLY A 87 -47.28 0.39 2.64
C GLY A 87 -46.52 -0.86 2.18
N ILE A 88 -46.96 -1.51 1.09
CA ILE A 88 -46.33 -2.75 0.58
C ILE A 88 -45.01 -2.43 -0.14
N THR A 89 -44.80 -1.18 -0.57
CA THR A 89 -43.62 -0.79 -1.33
C THR A 89 -43.13 0.62 -1.00
N PHE A 90 -41.80 0.78 -0.98
CA PHE A 90 -41.04 2.03 -0.90
C PHE A 90 -41.18 2.76 0.43
N ASP A 91 -40.57 2.26 1.50
CA ASP A 91 -40.42 3.03 2.73
C ASP A 91 -39.42 4.17 2.53
N SER A 92 -39.97 5.34 2.23
CA SER A 92 -39.27 6.62 2.35
C SER A 92 -38.97 6.86 3.81
N GLN A 93 -37.89 6.28 4.35
CA GLN A 93 -37.12 6.91 5.41
C GLN A 93 -35.80 6.17 5.66
N GLN A 94 -34.83 6.46 4.81
CA GLN A 94 -33.50 6.71 5.34
C GLN A 94 -33.05 8.08 4.87
N LYS A 95 -32.70 8.93 5.84
CA LYS A 95 -32.05 10.22 5.65
C LYS A 95 -30.98 10.02 4.58
N LYS A 96 -31.08 10.75 3.47
CA LYS A 96 -30.01 10.85 2.49
C LYS A 96 -28.85 11.53 3.22
N ASP A 97 -28.02 10.76 3.92
CA ASP A 97 -26.75 11.26 4.41
C ASP A 97 -26.01 11.81 3.21
N GLN A 98 -25.57 13.06 3.32
CA GLN A 98 -24.80 13.72 2.29
C GLN A 98 -23.64 12.81 1.85
N PRO A 99 -23.25 12.85 0.57
CA PRO A 99 -22.08 12.11 0.12
C PRO A 99 -20.89 12.55 0.98
N PHE A 100 -20.38 11.63 1.79
CA PHE A 100 -19.13 11.79 2.53
C PHE A 100 -18.06 12.33 1.59
N THR A 101 -17.40 13.41 1.99
CA THR A 101 -16.16 13.83 1.36
C THR A 101 -15.11 12.73 1.56
N LEU A 102 -14.09 12.68 0.70
CA LEU A 102 -13.04 11.67 0.81
C LEU A 102 -12.36 11.71 2.19
N ASN A 103 -12.12 12.91 2.73
CA ASN A 103 -11.50 13.12 4.04
C ASN A 103 -12.37 12.59 5.18
N GLU A 104 -13.66 12.94 5.23
CA GLU A 104 -14.57 12.41 6.25
C GLU A 104 -14.64 10.87 6.17
N GLY A 105 -14.49 10.30 4.97
CA GLY A 105 -14.42 8.85 4.78
C GLY A 105 -13.18 8.22 5.42
N TRP A 106 -12.03 8.88 5.30
CA TRP A 106 -10.79 8.45 5.94
C TRP A 106 -10.82 8.62 7.46
N GLU A 107 -11.31 9.76 7.95
CA GLU A 107 -11.47 10.00 9.40
C GLU A 107 -12.38 8.96 10.04
N LYS A 108 -13.49 8.60 9.36
CA LYS A 108 -14.38 7.56 9.84
C LYS A 108 -13.77 6.17 9.78
N LEU A 109 -12.94 5.89 8.77
CA LEU A 109 -12.21 4.61 8.70
C LEU A 109 -11.23 4.51 9.86
N ASP A 110 -10.46 5.56 10.11
CA ASP A 110 -9.49 5.63 11.20
C ASP A 110 -10.17 5.42 12.57
N ALA A 111 -11.29 6.11 12.81
CA ALA A 111 -12.09 5.91 14.02
C ALA A 111 -12.56 4.46 14.21
N VAL A 112 -13.01 3.80 13.13
CA VAL A 112 -13.42 2.39 13.17
C VAL A 112 -12.22 1.49 13.46
N LEU A 113 -11.08 1.74 12.83
CA LEU A 113 -9.86 0.97 13.07
C LEU A 113 -9.38 1.12 14.52
N GLN A 114 -9.38 2.33 15.07
CA GLN A 114 -9.04 2.59 16.47
C GLN A 114 -9.99 1.86 17.43
N GLN A 115 -11.30 1.88 17.13
CA GLN A 115 -12.30 1.17 17.92
C GLN A 115 -12.09 -0.35 17.85
N LEU A 116 -11.82 -0.91 16.67
CA LEU A 116 -11.55 -2.33 16.48
C LEU A 116 -10.27 -2.74 17.23
N SER A 117 -9.20 -1.96 17.10
CA SER A 117 -7.95 -2.19 17.82
C SER A 117 -8.12 -2.17 19.34
N SER A 118 -8.99 -1.28 19.85
CA SER A 118 -9.26 -1.18 21.29
C SER A 118 -10.17 -2.29 21.81
N SER A 119 -11.13 -2.73 20.99
CA SER A 119 -12.13 -3.74 21.39
C SER A 119 -11.66 -5.18 21.22
N HIS A 120 -10.70 -5.43 20.33
CA HIS A 120 -10.20 -6.76 20.00
C HIS A 120 -8.65 -6.80 20.04
N PRO A 121 -8.02 -6.48 21.19
CA PRO A 121 -6.58 -6.28 21.28
C PRO A 121 -5.79 -7.56 21.02
N ASP A 122 -6.33 -8.74 21.36
CA ASP A 122 -5.66 -10.02 21.16
C ASP A 122 -5.74 -10.50 19.71
N GLU A 123 -6.87 -10.28 19.03
CA GLU A 123 -7.02 -10.54 17.60
C GLU A 123 -6.15 -9.60 16.76
N VAL A 124 -6.06 -8.33 17.14
CA VAL A 124 -5.16 -7.36 16.50
C VAL A 124 -3.70 -7.79 16.71
N ARG A 125 -3.32 -8.14 17.95
CA ARG A 125 -1.97 -8.64 18.23
C ARG A 125 -1.67 -9.90 17.44
N ARG A 126 -2.62 -10.84 17.29
CA ARG A 126 -2.47 -12.05 16.46
C ARG A 126 -2.36 -11.71 14.98
N TYR A 127 -3.18 -10.80 14.46
CA TYR A 127 -3.10 -10.36 13.08
C TYR A 127 -1.77 -9.67 12.77
N GLU A 128 -1.30 -8.79 13.67
CA GLU A 128 0.02 -8.18 13.58
C GLU A 128 1.11 -9.25 13.63
N LEU A 129 1.02 -10.19 14.58
CA LEU A 129 1.96 -11.31 14.67
C LEU A 129 1.95 -12.11 13.37
N ASP A 130 0.81 -12.55 12.87
CA ASP A 130 0.68 -13.38 11.67
C ASP A 130 1.12 -12.62 10.43
N TYR A 131 0.76 -11.35 10.28
CA TYR A 131 1.22 -10.50 9.18
C TYR A 131 2.74 -10.33 9.20
N HIS A 132 3.34 -10.14 10.37
CA HIS A 132 4.79 -10.02 10.54
C HIS A 132 5.53 -11.37 10.49
N MET A 133 4.92 -12.46 10.93
CA MET A 133 5.49 -13.81 10.92
C MET A 133 5.41 -14.46 9.53
N THR A 134 4.32 -14.22 8.78
CA THR A 134 4.19 -14.69 7.38
C THR A 134 4.98 -13.82 6.40
N ASN A 135 5.23 -12.55 6.71
CA ASN A 135 6.17 -11.69 5.97
C ASN A 135 7.46 -11.47 6.78
N LYS A 136 8.24 -12.52 7.09
CA LYS A 136 9.67 -12.36 7.42
C LYS A 136 10.44 -11.88 6.18
N LYS A 137 10.17 -10.65 5.77
CA LYS A 137 10.90 -9.95 4.73
C LYS A 137 12.16 -9.43 5.39
N GLU A 138 13.29 -9.64 4.73
CA GLU A 138 14.58 -9.11 5.15
C GLU A 138 15.09 -8.22 4.01
N CYS A 139 15.51 -7.01 4.35
CA CYS A 139 16.15 -6.13 3.38
C CYS A 139 17.66 -6.44 3.32
N PRO A 140 18.40 -5.94 2.30
CA PRO A 140 19.84 -6.15 2.21
C PRO A 140 20.62 -5.71 3.46
N TRP A 141 20.16 -4.65 4.13
CA TRP A 141 20.80 -4.11 5.34
C TRP A 141 20.50 -4.90 6.62
N HIS A 142 19.66 -5.94 6.54
CA HIS A 142 19.35 -6.78 7.69
C HIS A 142 20.48 -7.77 7.96
N ARG A 143 21.01 -7.76 9.19
CA ARG A 143 21.99 -8.74 9.68
C ARG A 143 21.28 -9.74 10.58
N HIS A 144 21.39 -11.01 10.23
CA HIS A 144 20.69 -12.05 10.98
C HIS A 144 21.28 -12.16 12.39
N GLY A 145 20.42 -12.26 13.41
CA GLY A 145 20.84 -12.31 14.81
C GLY A 145 21.14 -10.95 15.48
N THR A 146 21.05 -9.82 14.75
CA THR A 146 21.15 -8.48 15.39
C THR A 146 19.78 -7.90 15.71
N LYS A 147 19.68 -7.12 16.80
CA LYS A 147 18.47 -6.35 17.15
C LYS A 147 18.40 -5.00 16.44
N GLU A 148 19.44 -4.63 15.71
CA GLU A 148 19.60 -3.31 15.08
C GLU A 148 18.61 -3.09 13.94
N HIS A 149 18.20 -4.17 13.26
CA HIS A 149 17.35 -4.06 12.08
C HIS A 149 16.15 -5.00 12.23
N LYS A 150 14.98 -4.47 12.59
CA LYS A 150 13.79 -5.28 12.91
C LYS A 150 13.08 -5.81 11.66
N GLY A 151 13.41 -5.29 10.48
CA GLY A 151 12.81 -5.76 9.22
C GLY A 151 11.34 -5.35 9.08
N ARG A 152 11.00 -4.15 9.55
CA ARG A 152 9.66 -3.59 9.36
C ARG A 152 9.58 -2.92 7.99
N PHE A 153 8.55 -3.27 7.23
CA PHE A 153 8.33 -2.73 5.89
C PHE A 153 7.08 -1.86 5.86
N GLY A 154 7.19 -0.71 5.20
CA GLY A 154 6.05 0.16 4.93
C GLY A 154 5.24 -0.30 3.72
N HIS A 155 4.25 0.51 3.34
CA HIS A 155 3.25 0.16 2.32
C HIS A 155 3.88 -0.05 0.94
N MET A 156 4.89 0.75 0.58
CA MET A 156 5.60 0.66 -0.69
C MET A 156 6.73 -0.38 -0.64
N GLY A 157 6.82 -1.14 0.45
CA GLY A 157 7.83 -2.16 0.65
C GLY A 157 9.22 -1.61 0.97
N GLU A 158 9.29 -0.37 1.43
CA GLU A 158 10.47 0.28 1.96
C GLU A 158 10.76 -0.20 3.39
N CYS A 159 12.03 -0.38 3.72
CA CYS A 159 12.38 -0.74 5.08
C CYS A 159 12.39 0.50 5.98
N LEU A 160 11.60 0.49 7.04
CA LEU A 160 11.44 1.64 7.94
C LEU A 160 12.73 1.98 8.68
N ASP A 161 13.52 0.96 9.05
CA ASP A 161 14.80 1.17 9.72
C ASP A 161 15.83 1.76 8.73
N CYS A 162 15.81 1.36 7.45
CA CYS A 162 16.60 2.02 6.40
C CYS A 162 16.15 3.46 6.14
N LEU A 163 14.84 3.73 6.18
CA LEU A 163 14.32 5.08 5.96
C LEU A 163 14.76 6.06 7.06
N GLU A 164 14.74 5.64 8.32
CA GLU A 164 15.21 6.48 9.43
C GLU A 164 16.66 6.94 9.20
N GLU A 165 17.48 6.02 8.73
CA GLU A 165 18.91 6.24 8.50
C GLU A 165 19.17 7.02 7.21
N LEU A 166 18.33 6.82 6.19
CA LEU A 166 18.30 7.66 5.00
C LEU A 166 17.99 9.12 5.37
N LYS A 167 17.04 9.37 6.28
CA LYS A 167 16.71 10.72 6.78
C LYS A 167 17.86 11.34 7.58
N LYS A 168 18.70 10.53 8.22
CA LYS A 168 19.96 10.99 8.85
C LYS A 168 21.07 11.29 7.82
N GLY A 169 20.83 11.04 6.53
CA GLY A 169 21.76 11.35 5.46
C GLY A 169 22.73 10.21 5.11
N ARG A 170 22.40 8.95 5.45
CA ARG A 170 23.26 7.79 5.15
C ARG A 170 23.69 7.77 3.68
N CYS A 171 25.00 7.71 3.47
CA CYS A 171 25.61 7.53 2.15
C CYS A 171 26.98 6.85 2.30
N THR A 172 27.00 5.53 2.13
CA THR A 172 28.21 4.70 2.26
C THR A 172 28.30 3.74 1.09
N VAL A 173 29.49 3.30 0.71
CA VAL A 173 29.69 2.23 -0.28
C VAL A 173 30.62 1.22 0.36
N ASP A 174 30.09 0.46 1.31
CA ASP A 174 30.88 -0.44 2.14
C ASP A 174 30.27 -1.85 2.15
N VAL A 175 30.91 -2.77 1.41
CA VAL A 175 30.46 -4.16 1.31
C VAL A 175 30.52 -4.90 2.64
N THR A 176 31.30 -4.39 3.60
CA THR A 176 31.48 -5.01 4.91
C THR A 176 30.30 -4.80 5.85
N GLN A 177 29.41 -3.88 5.48
CA GLN A 177 28.22 -3.57 6.27
C GLN A 177 27.10 -4.60 6.11
N PHE A 178 27.23 -5.51 5.15
CA PHE A 178 26.22 -6.48 4.77
C PHE A 178 26.49 -7.86 5.41
N ASP A 179 25.40 -8.57 5.70
CA ASP A 179 25.47 -9.97 6.11
C ASP A 179 26.15 -10.84 5.04
N TYR A 180 26.77 -11.96 5.43
CA TYR A 180 27.49 -12.85 4.52
C TYR A 180 26.63 -13.30 3.32
N ARG A 181 25.32 -13.52 3.55
CA ARG A 181 24.38 -13.91 2.48
C ARG A 181 24.23 -12.82 1.41
N TRP A 182 24.37 -11.55 1.81
CA TRP A 182 24.28 -10.40 0.92
C TRP A 182 25.61 -9.99 0.33
N TYR A 183 26.72 -10.18 1.07
CA TYR A 183 28.06 -9.76 0.69
C TYR A 183 28.38 -10.04 -0.78
N TRP A 184 28.24 -11.29 -1.25
CA TRP A 184 28.59 -11.66 -2.63
C TRP A 184 27.72 -10.98 -3.67
N THR A 185 26.45 -10.75 -3.36
CA THR A 185 25.53 -10.02 -4.23
C THR A 185 25.92 -8.55 -4.34
N VAL A 186 26.22 -7.92 -3.20
CA VAL A 186 26.65 -6.51 -3.12
C VAL A 186 28.00 -6.31 -3.80
N LYS A 187 28.95 -7.21 -3.52
CA LYS A 187 30.29 -7.21 -4.12
C LYS A 187 30.22 -7.32 -5.64
N ARG A 188 29.50 -8.33 -6.14
CA ARG A 188 29.32 -8.55 -7.58
C ARG A 188 28.65 -7.36 -8.26
N PHE A 189 27.72 -6.70 -7.58
CA PHE A 189 27.11 -5.48 -8.10
C PHE A 189 28.14 -4.37 -8.30
N TRP A 190 28.93 -4.05 -7.26
CA TRP A 190 29.92 -2.98 -7.34
C TRP A 190 31.08 -3.30 -8.29
N ASP A 191 31.41 -4.58 -8.51
CA ASP A 191 32.37 -5.00 -9.55
C ASP A 191 31.90 -4.70 -10.99
N GLN A 192 30.61 -4.43 -11.17
CA GLN A 192 30.00 -4.07 -12.45
C GLN A 192 29.75 -2.55 -12.57
N VAL A 193 30.27 -1.76 -11.63
CA VAL A 193 30.18 -0.30 -11.64
C VAL A 193 31.59 0.26 -11.80
N ASP A 194 31.78 1.16 -12.75
CA ASP A 194 33.02 1.93 -12.85
C ASP A 194 33.01 3.04 -11.79
N VAL A 195 33.60 2.75 -10.62
CA VAL A 195 33.65 3.66 -9.48
C VAL A 195 34.77 4.68 -9.68
N ARG A 196 34.38 5.96 -9.80
CA ARG A 196 35.28 7.09 -10.06
C ARG A 196 35.26 8.09 -8.89
N GLY A 197 35.65 9.36 -9.14
CA GLY A 197 35.56 10.43 -8.15
C GLY A 197 34.13 10.68 -7.63
N PRO A 198 33.97 11.35 -6.48
CA PRO A 198 32.66 11.57 -5.84
C PRO A 198 31.74 12.48 -6.66
N ASP A 199 32.30 13.42 -7.43
CA ASP A 199 31.54 14.33 -8.31
C ASP A 199 31.39 13.76 -9.74
N GLU A 200 32.00 12.61 -10.02
CA GLU A 200 31.99 12.00 -11.35
C GLU A 200 30.84 10.99 -11.48
N CYS A 201 30.36 10.79 -12.72
CA CYS A 201 29.42 9.71 -12.96
C CYS A 201 30.10 8.35 -12.77
N TRP A 202 29.35 7.38 -12.24
CA TRP A 202 29.80 5.99 -12.10
C TRP A 202 29.01 5.10 -13.07
N PRO A 203 29.51 4.87 -14.30
CA PRO A 203 28.79 4.10 -15.30
C PRO A 203 28.54 2.65 -14.89
N TRP A 204 27.38 2.13 -15.30
CA TRP A 204 27.07 0.70 -15.24
C TRP A 204 27.77 -0.04 -16.38
N LEU A 205 28.64 -1.01 -16.04
CA LEU A 205 29.37 -1.86 -16.98
C LEU A 205 28.69 -3.22 -17.21
N GLY A 206 27.65 -3.54 -16.44
CA GLY A 206 26.96 -4.82 -16.53
C GLY A 206 25.93 -4.93 -17.66
N ALA A 207 25.07 -5.94 -17.56
CA ALA A 207 24.08 -6.25 -18.60
C ALA A 207 23.05 -5.13 -18.78
N THR A 208 22.60 -4.96 -20.03
CA THR A 208 21.50 -4.08 -20.41
C THR A 208 20.46 -4.83 -21.23
N LYS A 209 19.23 -4.30 -21.28
CA LYS A 209 18.10 -4.81 -22.07
C LYS A 209 17.62 -3.75 -23.06
N LYS A 210 16.79 -4.18 -24.01
CA LYS A 210 16.14 -3.32 -25.01
C LYS A 210 17.13 -2.40 -25.73
N GLY A 211 18.24 -2.97 -26.20
CA GLY A 211 19.27 -2.23 -26.93
C GLY A 211 19.99 -1.16 -26.11
N GLY A 212 20.19 -1.37 -24.81
CA GLY A 212 20.92 -0.42 -23.95
C GLY A 212 20.05 0.70 -23.38
N THR A 213 18.73 0.56 -23.38
CA THR A 213 17.80 1.54 -22.79
C THR A 213 17.45 1.23 -21.33
N GLU A 214 17.66 -0.01 -20.88
CA GLU A 214 17.42 -0.43 -19.50
C GLU A 214 18.64 -1.17 -18.93
N SER A 215 19.15 -0.76 -17.77
CA SER A 215 20.18 -1.51 -17.05
C SER A 215 19.58 -2.66 -16.25
N VAL A 216 20.35 -3.74 -16.08
CA VAL A 216 19.92 -4.94 -15.38
C VAL A 216 21.01 -5.43 -14.43
N ALA A 217 20.74 -5.33 -13.14
CA ALA A 217 21.59 -5.82 -12.07
C ALA A 217 20.87 -6.95 -11.30
N TYR A 218 21.59 -8.01 -10.94
CA TYR A 218 21.06 -9.03 -10.04
C TYR A 218 21.06 -8.51 -8.62
N CYS A 219 19.87 -8.41 -8.03
CA CYS A 219 19.66 -8.04 -6.64
C CYS A 219 18.25 -8.51 -6.25
N PRO A 220 18.12 -9.69 -5.62
CA PRO A 220 16.83 -10.17 -5.14
C PRO A 220 16.25 -9.18 -4.15
N SER A 221 14.93 -9.14 -4.05
CA SER A 221 14.24 -8.14 -3.23
C SER A 221 13.05 -8.77 -2.54
N PRO A 222 12.82 -8.50 -1.25
CA PRO A 222 11.67 -9.05 -0.53
C PRO A 222 10.31 -8.56 -1.07
N VAL A 223 10.30 -7.54 -1.93
CA VAL A 223 9.06 -6.88 -2.40
C VAL A 223 8.86 -6.94 -3.91
N HIS A 224 9.81 -7.52 -4.65
CA HIS A 224 9.73 -7.71 -6.10
C HIS A 224 9.83 -9.20 -6.43
N ALA A 225 8.96 -9.71 -7.30
CA ALA A 225 8.98 -11.11 -7.73
C ALA A 225 10.22 -11.46 -8.57
N GLY A 226 10.81 -10.48 -9.27
CA GLY A 226 12.01 -10.68 -10.09
C GLY A 226 13.30 -10.47 -9.29
N ALA A 227 14.30 -11.32 -9.56
CA ALA A 227 15.63 -11.23 -8.94
C ALA A 227 16.55 -10.15 -9.54
N THR A 228 16.10 -9.46 -10.59
CA THR A 228 16.88 -8.41 -11.28
C THR A 228 16.19 -7.06 -11.21
N GLN A 229 16.96 -6.01 -11.02
CA GLN A 229 16.51 -4.62 -10.87
C GLN A 229 17.34 -3.68 -11.76
N SER A 230 16.95 -2.41 -11.88
CA SER A 230 17.79 -1.41 -12.55
C SER A 230 19.05 -1.11 -11.72
N ALA A 231 20.18 -0.87 -12.38
CA ALA A 231 21.45 -0.68 -11.69
C ALA A 231 21.43 0.52 -10.72
N MET A 232 20.86 1.65 -11.14
CA MET A 232 20.69 2.84 -10.29
C MET A 232 19.87 2.57 -9.02
N ARG A 233 18.85 1.69 -9.10
CA ARG A 233 18.05 1.33 -7.92
C ARG A 233 18.86 0.49 -6.95
N VAL A 234 19.60 -0.48 -7.48
CA VAL A 234 20.48 -1.33 -6.66
C VAL A 234 21.57 -0.49 -6.01
N ALA A 235 22.20 0.42 -6.74
CA ALA A 235 23.19 1.36 -6.19
C ALA A 235 22.61 2.17 -5.02
N PHE A 236 21.42 2.76 -5.19
CA PHE A 236 20.74 3.50 -4.12
C PHE A 236 20.45 2.61 -2.91
N TRP A 237 19.90 1.41 -3.14
CA TRP A 237 19.60 0.47 -2.07
C TRP A 237 20.82 0.09 -1.27
N LEU A 238 21.95 -0.19 -1.92
CA LEU A 238 23.17 -0.68 -1.29
C LEU A 238 24.02 0.44 -0.67
N SER A 239 23.69 1.71 -0.92
CA SER A 239 24.48 2.83 -0.39
C SER A 239 23.74 3.73 0.60
N ARG A 240 22.45 3.93 0.38
CA ARG A 240 21.63 4.87 1.14
C ARG A 240 20.54 4.19 1.96
N GLY A 241 19.99 3.08 1.47
CA GLY A 241 18.98 2.30 2.19
C GLY A 241 17.94 1.66 1.27
N PHE A 242 17.33 0.58 1.77
CA PHE A 242 16.32 -0.16 1.00
C PHE A 242 14.97 0.56 0.99
N VAL A 243 14.66 1.22 -0.12
CA VAL A 243 13.43 2.01 -0.30
C VAL A 243 12.38 1.31 -1.17
N GLY A 244 12.36 -0.02 -1.21
CA GLY A 244 11.25 -0.76 -1.82
C GLY A 244 10.92 -0.35 -3.26
N LYS A 245 9.63 -0.08 -3.54
CA LYS A 245 9.11 0.20 -4.89
C LYS A 245 9.28 1.66 -5.36
N TYR A 246 9.91 2.53 -4.56
CA TYR A 246 10.14 3.92 -4.96
C TYR A 246 10.98 3.98 -6.26
N ARG A 247 10.71 5.01 -7.07
CA ARG A 247 11.47 5.21 -8.32
C ARG A 247 12.73 6.00 -8.01
N ILE A 248 13.85 5.45 -8.45
CA ILE A 248 15.16 6.08 -8.37
C ILE A 248 15.49 6.69 -9.72
N HIS A 249 15.99 7.91 -9.69
CA HIS A 249 16.40 8.66 -10.86
C HIS A 249 17.82 9.19 -10.65
N THR A 250 18.54 9.35 -11.76
CA THR A 250 19.80 10.08 -11.78
C THR A 250 19.53 11.59 -11.92
N LYS A 251 20.36 12.41 -11.28
CA LYS A 251 20.35 13.87 -11.43
C LYS A 251 20.49 14.30 -12.90
N LYS A 252 19.93 15.45 -13.25
CA LYS A 252 20.04 16.01 -14.61
C LYS A 252 21.52 16.22 -14.97
N GLY A 253 21.90 15.85 -16.19
CA GLY A 253 23.28 15.96 -16.68
C GLY A 253 24.18 14.74 -16.43
N CYS A 254 23.70 13.73 -15.70
CA CYS A 254 24.45 12.50 -15.50
C CYS A 254 24.51 11.61 -16.75
N GLU A 255 25.56 10.80 -16.84
CA GLU A 255 25.67 9.72 -17.81
C GLU A 255 24.56 8.66 -17.63
N LYS A 256 24.26 7.91 -18.71
CA LYS A 256 23.26 6.85 -18.68
C LYS A 256 23.61 5.80 -17.63
N PHE A 257 22.63 5.43 -16.82
CA PHE A 257 22.76 4.42 -15.76
C PHE A 257 23.84 4.73 -14.71
N CYS A 258 24.12 6.01 -14.45
CA CYS A 258 24.97 6.42 -13.34
C CYS A 258 24.53 5.75 -12.03
N CYS A 259 25.49 5.15 -11.33
CA CYS A 259 25.32 4.43 -10.07
C CYS A 259 25.96 5.16 -8.88
N ASN A 260 26.42 6.41 -9.06
CA ASN A 260 27.00 7.20 -7.98
C ASN A 260 25.90 7.60 -6.98
N PRO A 261 25.98 7.21 -5.69
CA PRO A 261 24.98 7.52 -4.67
C PRO A 261 24.64 9.02 -4.51
N LEU A 262 25.61 9.92 -4.74
CA LEU A 262 25.41 11.37 -4.66
C LEU A 262 24.60 11.92 -5.85
N HIS A 263 24.56 11.16 -6.95
CA HIS A 263 23.87 11.50 -8.19
C HIS A 263 22.48 10.84 -8.29
N LEU A 264 22.02 10.17 -7.23
CA LEU A 264 20.75 9.44 -7.21
C LEU A 264 19.72 10.07 -6.29
N GLU A 265 18.50 10.18 -6.79
CA GLU A 265 17.35 10.75 -6.10
C GLU A 265 16.18 9.75 -6.06
N ALA A 266 15.51 9.65 -4.91
CA ALA A 266 14.31 8.84 -4.74
C ALA A 266 13.08 9.73 -4.79
N ARG A 267 12.27 9.63 -5.85
CA ARG A 267 11.10 10.48 -6.03
C ARG A 267 9.99 10.09 -5.03
N GLY A 268 9.49 11.07 -4.27
CA GLY A 268 8.45 10.88 -3.27
C GLY A 268 8.99 10.62 -1.85
N LEU A 269 10.28 10.78 -1.63
CA LEU A 269 10.93 10.83 -0.31
C LEU A 269 11.55 12.22 -0.12
N ASP A 270 10.69 13.24 -0.11
CA ASP A 270 11.10 14.66 -0.13
C ASP A 270 11.71 15.12 1.21
N ASP A 271 11.54 14.34 2.27
CA ASP A 271 12.10 14.56 3.60
C ASP A 271 13.49 13.92 3.81
N ALA A 272 14.00 13.17 2.83
CA ALA A 272 15.33 12.59 2.89
C ALA A 272 16.41 13.65 2.65
N LEU A 273 17.35 13.79 3.58
CA LEU A 273 18.49 14.68 3.40
C LEU A 273 19.34 14.25 2.19
N GLU A 274 19.73 15.21 1.36
CA GLU A 274 20.72 14.98 0.32
C GLU A 274 22.12 14.87 0.94
N PRO A 275 22.84 13.76 0.71
CA PRO A 275 24.18 13.59 1.27
C PRO A 275 25.17 14.49 0.52
N SER A 276 26.06 15.13 1.28
CA SER A 276 27.13 15.98 0.71
C SER A 276 28.39 15.20 0.34
N LYS A 277 28.59 14.01 0.93
CA LYS A 277 29.75 13.15 0.70
C LYS A 277 29.41 11.68 0.88
N ILE A 278 30.25 10.81 0.33
CA ILE A 278 30.24 9.37 0.62
C ILE A 278 31.19 9.16 1.80
N GLU A 279 30.68 8.66 2.93
CA GLU A 279 31.47 8.57 4.17
C GLU A 279 32.59 7.53 4.10
N THR A 280 32.36 6.43 3.39
CA THR A 280 33.31 5.33 3.26
C THR A 280 33.09 4.63 1.93
N ILE A 281 34.19 4.31 1.24
CA ILE A 281 34.21 3.45 0.06
C ILE A 281 35.11 2.27 0.36
N GLN A 282 34.50 1.12 0.65
CA GLN A 282 35.18 -0.14 0.94
C GLN A 282 34.54 -1.25 0.11
N LEU A 283 35.24 -1.66 -0.95
CA LEU A 283 34.73 -2.64 -1.92
C LEU A 283 35.21 -4.07 -1.66
N ASN A 284 36.14 -4.29 -0.72
CA ASN A 284 36.73 -5.60 -0.44
C ASN A 284 36.85 -5.87 1.07
N TYR A 285 36.86 -7.14 1.46
CA TYR A 285 37.37 -7.55 2.77
C TYR A 285 38.86 -7.85 2.67
N VAL A 286 39.66 -7.41 3.64
CA VAL A 286 41.08 -7.84 3.77
C VAL A 286 41.13 -9.31 4.21
N ASN A 287 40.24 -9.71 5.14
CA ASN A 287 39.98 -11.11 5.51
C ASN A 287 38.52 -11.26 5.93
N ILE A 288 37.71 -11.89 5.09
CA ILE A 288 36.26 -11.98 5.29
C ILE A 288 35.90 -12.82 6.53
N PHE A 289 36.65 -13.89 6.79
CA PHE A 289 36.33 -14.84 7.86
C PHE A 289 36.62 -14.30 9.25
N SER A 290 37.64 -13.45 9.42
CA SER A 290 37.92 -12.81 10.71
C SER A 290 36.84 -11.79 11.07
N HIS A 291 36.43 -10.96 10.12
CA HIS A 291 35.39 -9.96 10.34
C HIS A 291 34.04 -10.58 10.73
N PHE A 292 33.64 -11.69 10.08
CA PHE A 292 32.42 -12.40 10.46
C PHE A 292 32.52 -13.06 11.83
N LYS A 293 33.67 -13.68 12.18
CA LYS A 293 33.88 -14.23 13.53
C LYS A 293 33.77 -13.15 14.60
N GLU A 294 34.32 -11.96 14.36
CA GLU A 294 34.23 -10.83 15.28
C GLU A 294 32.81 -10.25 15.39
N ALA A 295 32.07 -10.17 14.27
CA ALA A 295 30.67 -9.74 14.27
C ALA A 295 29.78 -10.75 15.02
N SER A 296 29.95 -12.05 14.77
CA SER A 296 29.24 -13.12 15.48
C SER A 296 29.58 -13.18 16.97
N ALA A 297 30.82 -12.88 17.35
CA ALA A 297 31.24 -12.79 18.74
C ALA A 297 30.59 -11.59 19.48
N LYS A 298 30.36 -10.47 18.77
CA LYS A 298 29.66 -9.30 19.31
C LYS A 298 28.15 -9.51 19.46
N THR A 299 27.56 -10.42 18.69
CA THR A 299 26.11 -10.71 18.75
C THR A 299 25.69 -11.67 19.87
N GLY A 300 26.64 -12.26 20.60
CA GLY A 300 26.34 -13.06 21.79
C GLY A 300 25.37 -14.20 21.52
N ASP A 301 25.78 -15.17 20.70
CA ASP A 301 25.08 -16.46 20.60
C ASP A 301 25.97 -17.59 21.12
N GLY A 302 25.69 -17.99 22.36
CA GLY A 302 26.10 -19.27 22.91
C GLY A 302 25.16 -20.35 22.37
N GLY A 303 25.36 -20.78 21.12
CA GLY A 303 24.65 -21.89 20.50
C GLY A 303 25.59 -23.08 20.31
N GLY A 304 25.58 -24.02 21.27
CA GLY A 304 26.46 -25.18 21.32
C GLY A 304 26.38 -26.10 20.10
N GLN A 305 27.55 -26.61 19.70
CA GLN A 305 27.68 -27.77 18.82
C GLN A 305 27.04 -28.98 19.52
N GLN A 306 25.90 -29.47 19.02
CA GLN A 306 25.45 -30.82 19.31
C GLN A 306 26.24 -31.78 18.43
N GLN A 307 27.13 -32.57 19.06
CA GLN A 307 27.68 -33.77 18.46
C GLN A 307 26.56 -34.80 18.25
N PRO A 308 26.57 -35.58 17.15
CA PRO A 308 25.60 -36.64 16.97
C PRO A 308 25.85 -37.78 17.98
N PRO A 309 24.80 -38.43 18.49
CA PRO A 309 24.94 -39.54 19.44
C PRO A 309 25.53 -40.79 18.76
N PRO A 310 26.11 -41.72 19.55
CA PRO A 310 26.96 -42.82 19.08
C PRO A 310 26.29 -43.84 18.16
#